data_AF-A0A132TCQ8-F1
#
_entry.id   AF-A0A132TCQ8-F1
#
_cell.length_a   1.000
_cell.length_b   1.000
_cell.length_c   1.000
_cell.angle_alpha   90.00
_cell.angle_beta   90.00
_cell.angle_gamma   90.00
#
_symmetry.space_group_name_H-M   'P 1'
#
loop_
_entity.id
_entity.type
_entity.pdbx_description
1 polymer ?
#
loop_
_entity_poly.entity_id
_entity_poly.type
_entity_poly.pdbx_seq_one_letter_code
_entity_poly.pdbx_strand_id
1 'polypeptide(L)'
;MMSRYAALSRDELATLVPELLLIGQLIDRSGMAWCISNFGREEMLQIAIEEWAGSSPLYTKRMQKALKYEGVDIITIFKGLQLDIGAPPQFMDFRYTVHDRWHGEFHLDHCGALLDVEPMGEDYVRGMCHDIEDPTFDATALATNRRCQVRPIHRPPRTPADRHPHCAWTVIIDESYPEVDFIPHLDIVGASRAYHTELEPIDPNDEGMADYSGPLLSDVDFGAFSHSALVRIADEVCLQMHLLVLSFNLAVEARAKSDPALARTIRSKQLIGIAGVAAERIRKALNLSTDVKGALRVLELHPLLNPAAYVWADIDPGFVHVRPSPAHEDEAWISLVSPVADLPLQAIVAAVDPHLRAEVSG
;
A
#
# COMPACT_ATOMS: atom_id res chain seq x y z
N MET A 1 17.01 13.53 3.77
CA MET A 1 16.10 14.60 4.22
C MET A 1 15.33 14.00 5.37
N MET A 2 15.28 14.66 6.53
CA MET A 2 14.65 14.07 7.71
C MET A 2 13.18 13.76 7.44
N SER A 3 12.74 12.55 7.83
CA SER A 3 11.35 12.13 7.70
C SER A 3 10.43 13.00 8.55
N ARG A 4 9.23 13.33 8.03
CA ARG A 4 8.22 14.06 8.81
C ARG A 4 7.62 13.19 9.92
N TYR A 5 7.66 11.88 9.77
CA TYR A 5 7.25 10.93 10.81
C TYR A 5 8.18 10.96 12.03
N ALA A 6 9.44 11.40 11.89
CA ALA A 6 10.37 11.52 13.01
C ALA A 6 9.93 12.55 14.08
N ALA A 7 8.99 13.43 13.76
CA ALA A 7 8.40 14.37 14.71
C ALA A 7 7.35 13.73 15.66
N LEU A 8 6.89 12.51 15.36
CA LEU A 8 5.98 11.76 16.22
C LEU A 8 6.75 11.01 17.30
N SER A 9 6.10 10.75 18.43
CA SER A 9 6.59 9.81 19.45
C SER A 9 6.50 8.35 18.96
N ARG A 10 7.17 7.44 19.66
CA ARG A 10 7.13 6.00 19.38
C ARG A 10 5.70 5.44 19.45
N ASP A 11 4.93 5.84 20.45
CA ASP A 11 3.54 5.38 20.64
C ASP A 11 2.60 5.88 19.54
N GLU A 12 2.78 7.15 19.12
CA GLU A 12 2.04 7.71 17.99
C GLU A 12 2.37 6.97 16.68
N LEU A 13 3.65 6.64 16.45
CA LEU A 13 4.06 5.86 15.28
C LEU A 13 3.53 4.42 15.32
N ALA A 14 3.58 3.76 16.48
CA ALA A 14 3.03 2.42 16.64
C ALA A 14 1.50 2.37 16.39
N THR A 15 0.81 3.49 16.66
CA THR A 15 -0.61 3.67 16.33
C THR A 15 -0.81 3.97 14.84
N LEU A 16 0.04 4.81 14.25
CA LEU A 16 -0.11 5.31 12.89
C LEU A 16 0.29 4.30 11.81
N VAL A 17 1.35 3.51 12.02
CA VAL A 17 1.85 2.58 10.99
C VAL A 17 0.79 1.56 10.52
N PRO A 18 0.02 0.90 11.42
CA PRO A 18 -1.09 0.04 10.99
C PRO A 18 -2.14 0.78 10.15
N GLU A 19 -2.44 2.04 10.50
CA GLU A 19 -3.37 2.88 9.74
C GLU A 19 -2.81 3.23 8.35
N LEU A 20 -1.50 3.46 8.23
CA LEU A 20 -0.85 3.66 6.93
C LEU A 20 -0.95 2.40 6.07
N LEU A 21 -0.69 1.20 6.62
CA LEU A 21 -0.87 -0.05 5.88
C LEU A 21 -2.31 -0.17 5.35
N LEU A 22 -3.30 0.11 6.20
CA LEU A 22 -4.71 0.08 5.79
C LEU A 22 -5.03 1.17 4.76
N ILE A 23 -4.50 2.38 4.88
CA ILE A 23 -4.64 3.42 3.86
C ILE A 23 -4.15 2.92 2.50
N GLY A 24 -3.02 2.21 2.46
CA GLY A 24 -2.51 1.57 1.24
C GLY A 24 -3.52 0.62 0.61
N GLN A 25 -4.12 -0.27 1.41
CA GLN A 25 -5.16 -1.21 0.94
C GLN A 25 -6.43 -0.52 0.42
N LEU A 26 -6.73 0.69 0.90
CA LEU A 26 -7.93 1.44 0.51
C LEU A 26 -7.75 2.23 -0.80
N ILE A 27 -6.54 2.26 -1.38
CA ILE A 27 -6.27 2.92 -2.68
C ILE A 27 -7.12 2.28 -3.79
N ASP A 28 -7.15 0.96 -3.89
CA ASP A 28 -7.94 0.24 -4.89
C ASP A 28 -9.42 0.59 -4.83
N ARG A 29 -9.99 0.63 -3.61
CA ARG A 29 -11.40 0.98 -3.41
C ARG A 29 -11.74 2.37 -3.91
N SER A 30 -10.75 3.26 -3.91
CA SER A 30 -10.89 4.62 -4.44
C SER A 30 -10.79 4.67 -5.98
N GLY A 31 -10.14 3.68 -6.61
CA GLY A 31 -9.87 3.64 -8.05
C GLY A 31 -10.79 2.73 -8.86
N MET A 32 -11.07 1.51 -8.36
CA MET A 32 -11.67 0.43 -9.16
C MET A 32 -13.08 0.73 -9.66
N ALA A 33 -13.88 1.47 -8.90
CA ALA A 33 -15.21 1.91 -9.36
C ALA A 33 -15.14 2.78 -10.63
N TRP A 34 -14.10 3.60 -10.76
CA TRP A 34 -13.86 4.39 -11.96
C TRP A 34 -13.36 3.54 -13.12
N CYS A 35 -12.53 2.53 -12.86
CA CYS A 35 -12.11 1.57 -13.89
C CYS A 35 -13.31 0.77 -14.41
N ILE A 36 -14.19 0.27 -13.53
CA ILE A 36 -15.44 -0.42 -13.93
C ILE A 36 -16.30 0.50 -14.80
N SER A 37 -16.50 1.75 -14.38
CA SER A 37 -17.40 2.68 -15.08
C SER A 37 -16.92 3.06 -16.47
N ASN A 38 -15.60 3.04 -16.73
CA ASN A 38 -15.03 3.47 -18.00
C ASN A 38 -14.57 2.32 -18.89
N PHE A 39 -14.15 1.19 -18.32
CA PHE A 39 -13.56 0.06 -19.06
C PHE A 39 -14.32 -1.26 -18.88
N GLY A 40 -15.25 -1.34 -17.92
CA GLY A 40 -15.96 -2.57 -17.58
C GLY A 40 -15.21 -3.43 -16.56
N ARG A 41 -15.88 -4.51 -16.10
CA ARG A 41 -15.38 -5.38 -15.03
C ARG A 41 -14.11 -6.12 -15.43
N GLU A 42 -14.08 -6.72 -16.61
CA GLU A 42 -12.95 -7.54 -17.07
C GLU A 42 -11.65 -6.73 -17.14
N GLU A 43 -11.71 -5.51 -17.68
CA GLU A 43 -10.56 -4.62 -17.72
C GLU A 43 -10.15 -4.12 -16.34
N MET A 44 -11.11 -3.88 -15.43
CA MET A 44 -10.80 -3.57 -14.04
C MET A 44 -10.02 -4.70 -13.35
N LEU A 45 -10.43 -5.97 -13.56
CA LEU A 45 -9.70 -7.11 -13.00
C LEU A 45 -8.25 -7.15 -13.51
N GLN A 46 -8.04 -6.90 -14.81
CA GLN A 46 -6.70 -6.86 -15.38
C GLN A 46 -5.87 -5.67 -14.83
N ILE A 47 -6.48 -4.50 -14.63
CA ILE A 47 -5.82 -3.36 -13.97
C ILE A 47 -5.37 -3.74 -12.56
N ALA A 48 -6.23 -4.40 -11.77
CA ALA A 48 -5.88 -4.85 -10.43
C ALA A 48 -4.74 -5.89 -10.44
N ILE A 49 -4.74 -6.84 -11.37
CA ILE A 49 -3.63 -7.79 -11.50
C ILE A 49 -2.33 -7.03 -11.82
N GLU A 50 -2.37 -6.13 -12.79
CA GLU A 50 -1.21 -5.36 -13.26
C GLU A 50 -0.65 -4.41 -12.20
N GLU A 51 -1.49 -3.71 -11.45
CA GLU A 51 -1.05 -2.74 -10.44
C GLU A 51 -0.28 -3.44 -9.31
N TRP A 52 -0.84 -4.53 -8.77
CA TRP A 52 -0.28 -5.28 -7.65
C TRP A 52 0.95 -6.08 -8.09
N ALA A 53 0.88 -6.78 -9.23
CA ALA A 53 2.02 -7.53 -9.74
C ALA A 53 3.20 -6.62 -10.11
N GLY A 54 2.93 -5.41 -10.61
CA GLY A 54 3.97 -4.44 -10.98
C GLY A 54 4.60 -3.68 -9.80
N SER A 55 4.05 -3.77 -8.59
CA SER A 55 4.49 -2.99 -7.43
C SER A 55 4.92 -3.84 -6.22
N SER A 56 4.14 -4.87 -5.87
CA SER A 56 4.37 -5.71 -4.68
C SER A 56 5.75 -6.33 -4.57
N PRO A 57 6.37 -6.83 -5.65
CA PRO A 57 7.68 -7.45 -5.51
C PRO A 57 8.77 -6.41 -5.19
N LEU A 58 8.61 -5.20 -5.72
CA LEU A 58 9.56 -4.10 -5.57
C LEU A 58 9.56 -3.59 -4.13
N TYR A 59 8.37 -3.24 -3.62
CA TYR A 59 8.26 -2.65 -2.30
C TYR A 59 8.47 -3.68 -1.18
N THR A 60 8.10 -4.95 -1.41
CA THR A 60 8.40 -6.05 -0.49
C THR A 60 9.91 -6.24 -0.36
N LYS A 61 10.65 -6.19 -1.48
CA LYS A 61 12.11 -6.31 -1.44
C LYS A 61 12.77 -5.14 -0.69
N ARG A 62 12.23 -3.93 -0.80
CA ARG A 62 12.71 -2.77 -0.04
C ARG A 62 12.50 -2.96 1.46
N MET A 63 11.32 -3.41 1.88
CA MET A 63 11.03 -3.67 3.30
C MET A 63 11.91 -4.80 3.88
N GLN A 64 12.12 -5.88 3.12
CA GLN A 64 13.07 -6.95 3.49
C GLN A 64 14.46 -6.42 3.83
N LYS A 65 14.99 -5.54 2.98
CA LYS A 65 16.29 -4.88 3.19
C LYS A 65 16.28 -3.96 4.40
N ALA A 66 15.26 -3.12 4.51
CA ALA A 66 15.14 -2.13 5.57
C ALA A 66 15.16 -2.76 6.96
N LEU A 67 14.46 -3.89 7.13
CA LEU A 67 14.34 -4.61 8.40
C LEU A 67 15.15 -5.90 8.46
N LYS A 68 16.15 -6.06 7.58
CA LYS A 68 17.17 -7.12 7.62
C LYS A 68 16.59 -8.55 7.75
N TYR A 69 15.48 -8.83 7.05
CA TYR A 69 14.89 -10.17 7.00
C TYR A 69 14.95 -10.81 5.60
N GLU A 70 15.80 -10.26 4.73
CA GLU A 70 16.10 -10.85 3.42
C GLU A 70 16.46 -12.33 3.53
N GLY A 71 15.89 -13.12 2.63
CA GLY A 71 16.08 -14.56 2.55
C GLY A 71 15.49 -15.08 1.24
N VAL A 72 15.33 -16.40 1.15
CA VAL A 72 14.86 -17.10 -0.06
C VAL A 72 13.77 -18.11 0.26
N ASP A 73 13.28 -18.14 1.50
CA ASP A 73 12.41 -19.18 2.05
C ASP A 73 11.00 -18.66 2.38
N ILE A 74 10.11 -19.59 2.73
CA ILE A 74 8.70 -19.27 3.03
C ILE A 74 8.55 -18.37 4.26
N ILE A 75 9.51 -18.40 5.19
CA ILE A 75 9.52 -17.53 6.38
C ILE A 75 9.72 -16.08 5.95
N THR A 76 10.66 -15.80 5.04
CA THR A 76 10.85 -14.46 4.46
C THR A 76 9.60 -13.98 3.72
N ILE A 77 8.90 -14.86 2.99
CA ILE A 77 7.63 -14.51 2.32
C ILE A 77 6.58 -14.09 3.33
N PHE A 78 6.35 -14.89 4.38
CA PHE A 78 5.36 -14.59 5.41
C PHE A 78 5.64 -13.30 6.17
N LYS A 79 6.91 -13.04 6.51
CA LYS A 79 7.30 -11.75 7.10
C LYS A 79 7.05 -10.57 6.16
N GLY A 80 7.24 -10.76 4.86
CA GLY A 80 6.91 -9.77 3.84
C GLY A 80 5.44 -9.36 3.91
N LEU A 81 4.54 -10.36 3.88
CA LEU A 81 3.10 -10.14 3.95
C LEU A 81 2.66 -9.40 5.22
N GLN A 82 3.34 -9.58 6.35
CA GLN A 82 3.01 -8.88 7.60
C GLN A 82 3.25 -7.36 7.58
N LEU A 83 3.97 -6.85 6.58
CA LEU A 83 4.33 -5.44 6.42
C LEU A 83 3.93 -4.91 5.04
N ASP A 84 3.00 -5.61 4.38
CA ASP A 84 2.53 -5.33 3.04
C ASP A 84 1.20 -4.55 3.09
N ILE A 85 1.07 -3.49 2.29
CA ILE A 85 -0.19 -2.75 2.16
C ILE A 85 -1.35 -3.60 1.61
N GLY A 86 -1.06 -4.74 0.97
CA GLY A 86 -2.01 -5.76 0.52
C GLY A 86 -2.56 -6.64 1.65
N ALA A 87 -1.90 -6.67 2.82
CA ALA A 87 -2.27 -7.52 3.95
C ALA A 87 -2.27 -6.75 5.30
N PRO A 88 -2.93 -5.58 5.39
CA PRO A 88 -2.93 -4.79 6.63
C PRO A 88 -3.65 -5.52 7.78
N PRO A 89 -3.05 -5.59 8.98
CA PRO A 89 -3.56 -6.42 10.08
C PRO A 89 -4.90 -5.95 10.66
N GLN A 90 -5.28 -4.68 10.44
CA GLN A 90 -6.58 -4.15 10.88
C GLN A 90 -7.75 -4.59 9.98
N PHE A 91 -7.47 -5.21 8.84
CA PHE A 91 -8.46 -5.50 7.81
C PHE A 91 -8.33 -6.91 7.22
N MET A 92 -7.17 -7.54 7.37
CA MET A 92 -6.92 -8.94 7.03
C MET A 92 -6.28 -9.66 8.21
N ASP A 93 -6.82 -10.83 8.53
CA ASP A 93 -6.33 -11.66 9.62
C ASP A 93 -5.59 -12.89 9.08
N PHE A 94 -4.36 -12.68 8.60
CA PHE A 94 -3.49 -13.74 8.11
C PHE A 94 -2.93 -14.58 9.25
N ARG A 95 -3.05 -15.91 9.13
CA ARG A 95 -2.51 -16.90 10.05
C ARG A 95 -1.58 -17.83 9.29
N TYR A 96 -0.34 -17.94 9.77
CA TYR A 96 0.73 -18.67 9.09
C TYR A 96 1.03 -20.00 9.78
N THR A 97 1.26 -21.04 8.98
CA THR A 97 1.80 -22.33 9.41
C THR A 97 3.06 -22.61 8.64
N VAL A 98 4.16 -22.87 9.35
CA VAL A 98 5.46 -23.22 8.75
C VAL A 98 5.69 -24.70 8.95
N HIS A 99 5.74 -25.48 7.87
CA HIS A 99 6.07 -26.91 7.93
C HIS A 99 7.59 -27.11 7.90
N ASP A 100 8.26 -26.43 6.97
CA ASP A 100 9.71 -26.35 6.88
C ASP A 100 10.15 -25.08 6.12
N ARG A 101 11.41 -25.01 5.69
CA ARG A 101 11.98 -23.86 4.98
C ARG A 101 11.30 -23.58 3.62
N TRP A 102 10.77 -24.60 2.96
CA TRP A 102 10.27 -24.53 1.59
C TRP A 102 8.75 -24.74 1.50
N HIS A 103 8.13 -25.21 2.58
CA HIS A 103 6.70 -25.50 2.64
C HIS A 103 6.04 -24.79 3.82
N GLY A 104 4.97 -24.06 3.53
CA GLY A 104 4.10 -23.47 4.52
C GLY A 104 2.68 -23.30 4.00
N GLU A 105 1.82 -22.78 4.86
CA GLU A 105 0.45 -22.44 4.55
C GLU A 105 0.09 -21.12 5.20
N PHE A 106 -0.85 -20.39 4.61
CA PHE A 106 -1.56 -19.34 5.33
C PHE A 106 -3.07 -19.47 5.15
N HIS A 107 -3.82 -18.99 6.12
CA HIS A 107 -5.27 -18.82 5.99
C HIS A 107 -5.68 -17.44 6.50
N LEU A 108 -6.84 -16.97 6.07
CA LEU A 108 -7.42 -15.73 6.58
C LEU A 108 -8.64 -16.06 7.43
N ASP A 109 -8.54 -15.85 8.74
CA ASP A 109 -9.72 -15.96 9.63
C ASP A 109 -10.76 -14.90 9.30
N HIS A 110 -10.28 -13.73 8.84
CA HIS A 110 -11.06 -12.63 8.30
C HIS A 110 -10.34 -12.00 7.10
N CYS A 111 -11.06 -11.75 6.02
CA CYS A 111 -10.62 -10.95 4.88
C CYS A 111 -11.61 -9.80 4.64
N GLY A 112 -11.24 -8.57 4.99
CA GLY A 112 -12.08 -7.39 4.77
C GLY A 112 -12.37 -7.14 3.29
N ALA A 113 -11.43 -7.47 2.40
CA ALA A 113 -11.63 -7.32 0.97
C ALA A 113 -12.74 -8.24 0.46
N LEU A 114 -12.82 -9.47 0.97
CA LEU A 114 -13.92 -10.38 0.68
C LEU A 114 -15.25 -9.78 1.16
N LEU A 115 -15.29 -9.28 2.40
CA LEU A 115 -16.54 -8.74 2.96
C LEU A 115 -17.05 -7.50 2.22
N ASP A 116 -16.16 -6.75 1.56
CA ASP A 116 -16.57 -5.63 0.69
C ASP A 116 -17.22 -6.11 -0.60
N VAL A 117 -16.71 -7.19 -1.23
CA VAL A 117 -17.17 -7.65 -2.55
C VAL A 117 -18.25 -8.73 -2.49
N GLU A 118 -18.38 -9.45 -1.38
CA GLU A 118 -19.39 -10.50 -1.21
C GLU A 118 -20.83 -9.98 -1.41
N PRO A 119 -21.21 -8.80 -0.88
CA PRO A 119 -22.51 -8.19 -1.16
C PRO A 119 -22.74 -7.83 -2.63
N MET A 120 -21.68 -7.74 -3.44
CA MET A 120 -21.74 -7.41 -4.87
C MET A 120 -22.06 -8.63 -5.75
N GLY A 121 -22.02 -9.85 -5.18
CA GLY A 121 -22.38 -11.10 -5.85
C GLY A 121 -21.19 -11.98 -6.23
N GLU A 122 -21.49 -13.25 -6.53
CA GLU A 122 -20.50 -14.31 -6.79
C GLU A 122 -19.46 -13.94 -7.85
N ASP A 123 -19.88 -13.24 -8.89
CA ASP A 123 -18.99 -12.79 -9.96
C ASP A 123 -17.86 -11.87 -9.47
N TYR A 124 -18.15 -10.95 -8.55
CA TYR A 124 -17.15 -10.06 -7.96
C TYR A 124 -16.26 -10.80 -6.97
N VAL A 125 -16.85 -11.75 -6.22
CA VAL A 125 -16.09 -12.64 -5.34
C VAL A 125 -15.08 -13.46 -6.13
N ARG A 126 -15.49 -14.04 -7.27
CA ARG A 126 -14.59 -14.80 -8.14
C ARG A 126 -13.52 -13.91 -8.76
N GLY A 127 -13.90 -12.73 -9.26
CA GLY A 127 -12.96 -11.75 -9.78
C GLY A 127 -11.83 -11.43 -8.80
N MET A 128 -12.17 -11.18 -7.53
CA MET A 128 -11.17 -10.88 -6.51
C MET A 128 -10.40 -12.13 -6.05
N CYS A 129 -11.10 -13.16 -5.58
CA CYS A 129 -10.48 -14.30 -4.88
C CYS A 129 -9.84 -15.35 -5.82
N HIS A 130 -10.17 -15.31 -7.10
CA HIS A 130 -9.61 -16.22 -8.10
C HIS A 130 -8.75 -15.44 -9.09
N ASP A 131 -9.36 -14.49 -9.80
CA ASP A 131 -8.69 -13.90 -10.96
C ASP A 131 -7.57 -12.94 -10.55
N ILE A 132 -7.76 -12.15 -9.48
CA ILE A 132 -6.76 -11.22 -8.94
C ILE A 132 -5.79 -11.91 -7.98
N GLU A 133 -6.29 -12.59 -6.95
CA GLU A 133 -5.44 -13.16 -5.88
C GLU A 133 -4.44 -14.23 -6.38
N ASP A 134 -4.84 -15.10 -7.32
CA ASP A 134 -3.95 -16.17 -7.83
C ASP A 134 -2.63 -15.62 -8.40
N PRO A 135 -2.66 -14.74 -9.43
CA PRO A 135 -1.42 -14.23 -10.00
C PRO A 135 -0.69 -13.24 -9.08
N THR A 136 -1.40 -12.49 -8.25
CA THR A 136 -0.78 -11.45 -7.42
C THR A 136 -0.07 -12.01 -6.18
N PHE A 137 -0.53 -13.13 -5.61
CA PHE A 137 0.24 -13.82 -4.56
C PHE A 137 1.55 -14.40 -5.09
N ASP A 138 1.53 -15.03 -6.27
CA ASP A 138 2.76 -15.51 -6.93
C ASP A 138 3.70 -14.34 -7.25
N ALA A 139 3.15 -13.23 -7.77
CA ALA A 139 3.93 -12.02 -8.03
C ALA A 139 4.58 -11.50 -6.74
N THR A 140 3.84 -11.34 -5.65
CA THR A 140 4.39 -10.84 -4.37
C THR A 140 5.55 -11.72 -3.88
N ALA A 141 5.42 -13.05 -4.00
CA ALA A 141 6.46 -14.00 -3.62
C ALA A 141 7.76 -13.86 -4.43
N LEU A 142 7.71 -13.27 -5.64
CA LEU A 142 8.86 -12.99 -6.51
C LEU A 142 9.95 -12.18 -5.79
N ALA A 143 9.58 -11.31 -4.84
CA ALA A 143 10.54 -10.55 -4.04
C ALA A 143 11.54 -11.45 -3.28
N THR A 144 11.11 -12.68 -2.95
CA THR A 144 11.85 -13.63 -2.14
C THR A 144 12.37 -14.79 -2.98
N ASN A 145 11.51 -15.42 -3.78
CA ASN A 145 11.86 -16.61 -4.55
C ASN A 145 11.02 -16.73 -5.82
N ARG A 146 11.69 -16.78 -6.99
CA ARG A 146 11.03 -16.86 -8.30
C ARG A 146 10.28 -18.16 -8.55
N ARG A 147 10.56 -19.22 -7.78
CA ARG A 147 9.94 -20.55 -7.92
C ARG A 147 8.88 -20.83 -6.85
N CYS A 148 8.53 -19.83 -6.04
CA CYS A 148 7.43 -19.96 -5.11
C CYS A 148 6.10 -20.02 -5.88
N GLN A 149 5.21 -20.90 -5.44
CA GLN A 149 3.81 -20.92 -5.87
C GLN A 149 2.88 -20.87 -4.66
N VAL A 150 1.86 -20.03 -4.75
CA VAL A 150 0.79 -19.88 -3.77
C VAL A 150 -0.49 -20.44 -4.37
N ARG A 151 -1.02 -21.53 -3.79
CA ARG A 151 -2.17 -22.25 -4.37
C ARG A 151 -3.29 -22.42 -3.36
N PRO A 152 -4.57 -22.25 -3.76
CA PRO A 152 -5.67 -22.31 -2.83
C PRO A 152 -5.91 -23.76 -2.37
N ILE A 153 -6.01 -23.95 -1.06
CA ILE A 153 -6.65 -25.12 -0.46
C ILE A 153 -8.16 -24.95 -0.58
N HIS A 154 -8.65 -23.76 -0.22
CA HIS A 154 -9.98 -23.28 -0.55
C HIS A 154 -10.02 -21.76 -0.57
N ARG A 155 -11.05 -21.24 -1.23
CA ARG A 155 -11.32 -19.81 -1.31
C ARG A 155 -12.82 -19.55 -1.52
N PRO A 156 -13.28 -18.31 -1.32
CA PRO A 156 -14.65 -17.91 -1.60
C PRO A 156 -15.03 -18.18 -3.07
N PRO A 157 -16.33 -18.29 -3.43
CA PRO A 157 -17.50 -17.97 -2.62
C PRO A 157 -17.69 -18.88 -1.39
N ARG A 158 -18.06 -18.29 -0.26
CA ARG A 158 -18.24 -19.03 0.99
C ARG A 158 -19.52 -19.86 0.92
N THR A 159 -19.38 -21.19 0.92
CA THR A 159 -20.49 -22.14 0.99
C THR A 159 -20.23 -23.13 2.13
N PRO A 160 -21.01 -23.10 3.23
CA PRO A 160 -22.03 -22.10 3.57
C PRO A 160 -21.44 -20.68 3.76
N ALA A 161 -22.29 -19.66 3.79
CA ALA A 161 -21.88 -18.25 3.86
C ALA A 161 -21.15 -17.88 5.17
N ASP A 162 -21.13 -18.76 6.17
CA ASP A 162 -20.39 -18.65 7.43
C ASP A 162 -19.12 -19.51 7.45
N ARG A 163 -18.64 -19.99 6.29
CA ARG A 163 -17.40 -20.78 6.22
C ARG A 163 -16.20 -19.98 6.74
N HIS A 164 -15.49 -20.58 7.71
CA HIS A 164 -14.19 -20.13 8.19
C HIS A 164 -13.13 -21.25 8.07
N PRO A 165 -11.83 -20.91 7.92
CA PRO A 165 -11.34 -19.56 7.58
C PRO A 165 -11.88 -19.12 6.20
N HIS A 166 -11.90 -17.82 5.93
CA HIS A 166 -12.44 -17.27 4.67
C HIS A 166 -11.76 -17.89 3.44
N CYS A 167 -10.43 -18.02 3.48
CA CYS A 167 -9.61 -18.74 2.51
C CYS A 167 -8.41 -19.41 3.19
N ALA A 168 -7.82 -20.39 2.52
CA ALA A 168 -6.62 -21.09 2.95
C ALA A 168 -5.76 -21.46 1.73
N TRP A 169 -4.44 -21.36 1.87
CA TRP A 169 -3.48 -21.42 0.78
C TRP A 169 -2.22 -22.17 1.18
N THR A 170 -1.68 -22.97 0.28
CA THR A 170 -0.33 -23.52 0.37
C THR A 170 0.67 -22.53 -0.21
N VAL A 171 1.86 -22.45 0.37
CA VAL A 171 3.01 -21.70 -0.14
C VAL A 171 4.19 -22.65 -0.24
N ILE A 172 4.58 -22.96 -1.47
CA ILE A 172 5.57 -24.00 -1.76
C ILE A 172 6.65 -23.43 -2.66
N ILE A 173 7.90 -23.65 -2.28
CA ILE A 173 9.09 -23.36 -3.09
C ILE A 173 9.66 -24.70 -3.53
N ASP A 174 9.63 -24.97 -4.83
CA ASP A 174 10.17 -26.21 -5.40
C ASP A 174 11.00 -25.90 -6.65
N GLU A 175 12.19 -26.49 -6.77
CA GLU A 175 13.07 -26.26 -7.93
C GLU A 175 12.44 -26.74 -9.24
N SER A 176 11.53 -27.71 -9.20
CA SER A 176 10.80 -28.21 -10.38
C SER A 176 9.72 -27.25 -10.88
N TYR A 177 9.29 -26.28 -10.07
CA TYR A 177 8.28 -25.32 -10.48
C TYR A 177 8.81 -24.35 -11.53
N PRO A 178 7.98 -23.96 -12.52
CA PRO A 178 8.32 -22.85 -13.40
C PRO A 178 8.53 -21.59 -12.56
N GLU A 179 9.43 -20.73 -13.04
CA GLU A 179 9.56 -19.40 -12.45
C GLU A 179 8.32 -18.56 -12.79
N VAL A 180 7.98 -17.61 -11.90
CA VAL A 180 6.95 -16.62 -12.16
C VAL A 180 7.24 -15.92 -13.49
N ASP A 181 6.20 -15.80 -14.31
CA ASP A 181 6.27 -15.18 -15.64
C ASP A 181 6.75 -13.73 -15.57
N PHE A 182 7.22 -13.23 -16.71
CA PHE A 182 7.65 -11.83 -16.83
C PHE A 182 6.48 -10.87 -16.58
N ILE A 183 6.68 -9.90 -15.70
CA ILE A 183 5.72 -8.83 -15.37
C ILE A 183 6.24 -7.52 -15.99
N PRO A 184 5.69 -7.05 -17.13
CA PRO A 184 6.22 -5.89 -17.83
C PRO A 184 6.28 -4.60 -17.00
N HIS A 185 5.28 -4.37 -16.14
CA HIS A 185 5.24 -3.19 -15.28
C HIS A 185 6.39 -3.14 -14.26
N LEU A 186 6.94 -4.29 -13.88
CA LEU A 186 7.98 -4.36 -12.84
C LEU A 186 9.24 -3.59 -13.23
N ASP A 187 9.64 -3.66 -14.51
CA ASP A 187 10.82 -2.94 -15.02
C ASP A 187 10.58 -1.43 -15.08
N ILE A 188 9.37 -1.01 -15.46
CA ILE A 188 9.01 0.41 -15.59
C ILE A 188 8.89 1.05 -14.20
N VAL A 189 8.12 0.42 -13.30
CA VAL A 189 7.95 0.88 -11.92
C VAL A 189 9.27 0.78 -11.16
N GLY A 190 10.07 -0.25 -11.41
CA GLY A 190 11.40 -0.44 -10.84
C GLY A 190 12.44 0.59 -11.30
N ALA A 191 12.20 1.28 -12.42
CA ALA A 191 13.05 2.39 -12.88
C ALA A 191 12.64 3.76 -12.29
N SER A 192 11.52 3.82 -11.57
CA SER A 192 11.01 5.07 -10.97
C SER A 192 11.93 5.62 -9.90
N ARG A 193 11.84 6.95 -9.68
CA ARG A 193 12.55 7.58 -8.57
C ARG A 193 11.97 7.15 -7.22
N ALA A 194 10.69 6.78 -7.15
CA ALA A 194 10.08 6.19 -5.95
C ALA A 194 10.84 4.93 -5.52
N TYR A 195 11.07 3.98 -6.43
CA TYR A 195 11.76 2.73 -6.10
C TYR A 195 13.22 2.97 -5.70
N HIS A 196 13.87 3.97 -6.29
CA HIS A 196 15.25 4.34 -5.98
C HIS A 196 15.39 5.35 -4.83
N THR A 197 14.29 5.73 -4.16
CA THR A 197 14.35 6.67 -3.04
C THR A 197 15.12 6.06 -1.87
N GLU A 198 16.21 6.72 -1.51
CA GLU A 198 16.99 6.44 -0.30
C GLU A 198 16.34 7.16 0.89
N LEU A 199 16.10 6.41 1.96
CA LEU A 199 15.50 6.89 3.19
C LEU A 199 16.54 6.81 4.32
N GLU A 200 16.33 7.62 5.36
CA GLU A 200 17.24 7.68 6.50
C GLU A 200 17.39 6.29 7.15
N PRO A 201 18.60 5.89 7.58
CA PRO A 201 18.83 4.58 8.17
C PRO A 201 18.16 4.46 9.55
N ILE A 202 17.87 3.23 9.95
CA ILE A 202 17.44 2.91 11.33
C ILE A 202 18.67 3.02 12.24
N ASP A 203 18.54 3.68 13.40
CA ASP A 203 19.60 3.71 14.41
C ASP A 203 19.60 2.38 15.18
N PRO A 204 20.66 1.55 15.07
CA PRO A 204 20.70 0.25 15.73
C PRO A 204 20.80 0.34 17.27
N ASN A 205 21.06 1.52 17.83
CA ASN A 205 21.16 1.74 19.28
C ASN A 205 19.89 2.33 19.88
N ASP A 206 18.87 2.63 19.06
CA ASP A 206 17.60 3.17 19.52
C ASP A 206 16.81 2.11 20.30
N GLU A 207 16.03 2.55 21.29
CA GLU A 207 15.36 1.63 22.22
C GLU A 207 14.22 0.87 21.52
N GLY A 208 14.31 -0.47 21.50
CA GLY A 208 13.31 -1.36 20.90
C GLY A 208 13.93 -2.23 19.81
N MET A 209 13.08 -2.91 19.04
CA MET A 209 13.53 -3.69 17.88
C MET A 209 13.96 -2.76 16.74
N ALA A 210 15.22 -2.84 16.32
CA ALA A 210 15.75 -2.06 15.19
C ALA A 210 15.58 -2.77 13.83
N ASP A 211 15.15 -4.04 13.83
CA ASP A 211 14.93 -4.83 12.62
C ASP A 211 13.93 -5.96 12.87
N TYR A 212 13.66 -6.76 11.83
CA TYR A 212 12.79 -7.94 11.88
C TYR A 212 13.54 -9.22 11.49
N SER A 213 14.83 -9.32 11.81
CA SER A 213 15.67 -10.49 11.50
C SER A 213 15.33 -11.75 12.31
N GLY A 214 14.60 -11.59 13.43
CA GLY A 214 14.20 -12.65 14.36
C GLY A 214 13.19 -13.68 13.83
N PRO A 215 12.42 -14.38 14.67
CA PRO A 215 11.42 -15.34 14.20
C PRO A 215 10.24 -14.66 13.49
N LEU A 216 9.49 -15.42 12.68
CA LEU A 216 8.16 -15.01 12.22
C LEU A 216 7.23 -14.85 13.43
N LEU A 217 6.44 -13.77 13.45
CA LEU A 217 5.48 -13.47 14.51
C LEU A 217 4.09 -13.98 14.13
N SER A 218 3.23 -14.23 15.13
CA SER A 218 1.79 -14.47 14.89
C SER A 218 1.08 -13.16 14.56
N ASP A 219 1.35 -12.12 15.35
CA ASP A 219 0.88 -10.75 15.14
C ASP A 219 2.08 -9.80 15.33
N VAL A 220 2.19 -8.81 14.45
CA VAL A 220 3.26 -7.80 14.56
C VAL A 220 2.90 -6.81 15.66
N ASP A 221 3.70 -6.77 16.72
CA ASP A 221 3.64 -5.73 17.73
C ASP A 221 4.45 -4.51 17.26
N PHE A 222 3.77 -3.53 16.66
CA PHE A 222 4.40 -2.28 16.24
C PHE A 222 4.99 -1.50 17.43
N GLY A 223 4.44 -1.65 18.63
CA GLY A 223 4.99 -1.04 19.84
C GLY A 223 6.36 -1.61 20.23
N ALA A 224 6.71 -2.82 19.79
CA ALA A 224 8.02 -3.43 20.07
C ALA A 224 9.17 -2.82 19.27
N PHE A 225 8.90 -2.21 18.11
CA PHE A 225 9.91 -1.56 17.28
C PHE A 225 10.41 -0.26 17.90
N SER A 226 11.68 0.05 17.65
CA SER A 226 12.30 1.33 18.01
C SER A 226 11.67 2.49 17.24
N HIS A 227 11.87 3.71 17.74
CA HIS A 227 11.34 4.92 17.10
C HIS A 227 11.86 5.05 15.66
N SER A 228 13.17 4.95 15.47
CA SER A 228 13.80 5.03 14.15
C SER A 228 13.36 3.91 13.20
N ALA A 229 13.10 2.70 13.72
CA ALA A 229 12.52 1.62 12.92
C ALA A 229 11.08 1.93 12.48
N LEU A 230 10.25 2.46 13.37
CA LEU A 230 8.87 2.83 13.02
C LEU A 230 8.81 3.99 12.01
N VAL A 231 9.69 4.99 12.14
CA VAL A 231 9.85 6.05 11.13
C VAL A 231 10.20 5.45 9.78
N ARG A 232 11.18 4.52 9.74
CA ARG A 232 11.59 3.84 8.53
C ARG A 232 10.45 3.03 7.90
N ILE A 233 9.68 2.32 8.72
CA ILE A 233 8.53 1.53 8.26
C ILE A 233 7.46 2.46 7.69
N ALA A 234 7.12 3.57 8.36
CA ALA A 234 6.14 4.53 7.86
C ALA A 234 6.52 5.09 6.47
N ASP A 235 7.79 5.48 6.29
CA ASP A 235 8.28 5.97 4.99
C ASP A 235 8.28 4.88 3.90
N GLU A 236 8.67 3.63 4.24
CA GLU A 236 8.59 2.52 3.28
C GLU A 236 7.13 2.22 2.90
N VAL A 237 6.20 2.23 3.87
CA VAL A 237 4.76 2.03 3.60
C VAL A 237 4.23 3.10 2.66
N CYS A 238 4.62 4.37 2.82
CA CYS A 238 4.30 5.42 1.83
C CYS A 238 4.87 5.10 0.44
N LEU A 239 6.09 4.57 0.34
CA LEU A 239 6.65 4.15 -0.95
C LEU A 239 5.91 2.95 -1.54
N GLN A 240 5.41 2.01 -0.74
CA GLN A 240 4.54 0.93 -1.24
C GLN A 240 3.33 1.53 -1.97
N MET A 241 2.70 2.54 -1.36
CA MET A 241 1.55 3.23 -1.96
C MET A 241 1.91 3.95 -3.26
N HIS A 242 3.02 4.70 -3.30
CA HIS A 242 3.45 5.39 -4.52
C HIS A 242 3.77 4.38 -5.63
N LEU A 243 4.45 3.27 -5.32
CA LEU A 243 4.77 2.24 -6.31
C LEU A 243 3.51 1.56 -6.85
N LEU A 244 2.51 1.30 -5.99
CA LEU A 244 1.20 0.80 -6.41
C LEU A 244 0.53 1.77 -7.39
N VAL A 245 0.50 3.06 -7.05
CA VAL A 245 -0.10 4.12 -7.89
C VAL A 245 0.61 4.27 -9.22
N LEU A 246 1.94 4.20 -9.25
CA LEU A 246 2.69 4.24 -10.51
C LEU A 246 2.34 3.05 -11.41
N SER A 247 2.20 1.85 -10.83
CA SER A 247 1.76 0.67 -11.56
C SER A 247 0.31 0.80 -12.07
N PHE A 248 -0.60 1.34 -11.24
CA PHE A 248 -1.97 1.66 -11.62
C PHE A 248 -2.04 2.67 -12.78
N ASN A 249 -1.21 3.72 -12.75
CA ASN A 249 -1.16 4.73 -13.81
C ASN A 249 -0.85 4.09 -15.16
N LEU A 250 0.14 3.19 -15.21
CA LEU A 250 0.51 2.45 -16.43
C LEU A 250 -0.67 1.62 -16.96
N ALA A 251 -1.33 0.88 -16.08
CA ALA A 251 -2.47 0.03 -16.43
C ALA A 251 -3.66 0.86 -16.96
N VAL A 252 -3.95 2.01 -16.35
CA VAL A 252 -5.03 2.91 -16.78
C VAL A 252 -4.69 3.59 -18.09
N GLU A 253 -3.45 4.06 -18.28
CA GLU A 253 -3.02 4.73 -19.51
C GLU A 253 -3.07 3.78 -20.70
N ALA A 254 -2.67 2.51 -20.52
CA ALA A 254 -2.79 1.48 -21.55
C ALA A 254 -4.25 1.32 -22.05
N ARG A 255 -5.23 1.45 -21.15
CA ARG A 255 -6.67 1.30 -21.46
C ARG A 255 -7.32 2.57 -21.96
N ALA A 256 -6.86 3.73 -21.47
CA ALA A 256 -7.29 5.02 -21.96
C ALA A 256 -6.81 5.31 -23.40
N LYS A 257 -5.82 4.56 -23.90
CA LYS A 257 -5.32 4.60 -25.28
C LYS A 257 -4.95 6.03 -25.69
N SER A 258 -5.67 6.61 -26.65
CA SER A 258 -5.41 7.96 -27.18
C SER A 258 -6.12 9.07 -26.40
N ASP A 259 -6.71 8.76 -25.23
CA ASP A 259 -7.37 9.72 -24.36
C ASP A 259 -6.60 9.93 -23.03
N PRO A 260 -5.51 10.73 -23.05
CA PRO A 260 -4.76 11.04 -21.83
C PRO A 260 -5.59 11.84 -20.81
N ALA A 261 -6.65 12.53 -21.25
CA ALA A 261 -7.53 13.26 -20.35
C ALA A 261 -8.41 12.31 -19.51
N LEU A 262 -8.86 11.20 -20.10
CA LEU A 262 -9.54 10.13 -19.38
C LEU A 262 -8.63 9.49 -18.32
N ALA A 263 -7.40 9.13 -18.69
CA ALA A 263 -6.43 8.58 -17.75
C ALA A 263 -6.20 9.53 -16.56
N ARG A 264 -5.91 10.81 -16.85
CA ARG A 264 -5.75 11.84 -15.82
C ARG A 264 -6.99 11.98 -14.94
N THR A 265 -8.19 11.88 -15.51
CA THR A 265 -9.46 11.96 -14.77
C THR A 265 -9.61 10.79 -13.80
N ILE A 266 -9.34 9.56 -14.23
CA ILE A 266 -9.41 8.37 -13.37
C ILE A 266 -8.37 8.47 -12.24
N ARG A 267 -7.12 8.81 -12.58
CA ARG A 267 -6.02 9.03 -11.61
C ARG A 267 -6.40 10.10 -10.57
N SER A 268 -6.96 11.22 -11.01
CA SER A 268 -7.39 12.31 -10.12
C SER A 268 -8.54 11.88 -9.20
N LYS A 269 -9.51 11.12 -9.71
CA LYS A 269 -10.63 10.63 -8.92
C LYS A 269 -10.23 9.59 -7.89
N GLN A 270 -9.29 8.69 -8.21
CA GLN A 270 -8.70 7.78 -7.23
C GLN A 270 -8.03 8.58 -6.11
N LEU A 271 -7.18 9.55 -6.46
CA LEU A 271 -6.52 10.41 -5.48
C LEU A 271 -7.53 11.16 -4.59
N ILE A 272 -8.56 11.79 -5.15
CA ILE A 272 -9.59 12.49 -4.38
C ILE A 272 -10.25 11.55 -3.36
N GLY A 273 -10.58 10.31 -3.78
CA GLY A 273 -11.20 9.31 -2.92
C GLY A 273 -10.32 8.95 -1.73
N ILE A 274 -9.07 8.55 -1.98
CA ILE A 274 -8.17 8.11 -0.91
C ILE A 274 -7.70 9.27 -0.02
N ALA A 275 -7.56 10.48 -0.56
CA ALA A 275 -7.05 11.63 0.17
C ALA A 275 -7.94 12.02 1.37
N GLY A 276 -9.26 12.01 1.21
CA GLY A 276 -10.18 12.25 2.32
C GLY A 276 -10.16 11.13 3.37
N VAL A 277 -10.16 9.86 2.92
CA VAL A 277 -10.17 8.69 3.81
C VAL A 277 -8.88 8.61 4.64
N ALA A 278 -7.73 8.81 4.00
CA ALA A 278 -6.44 8.84 4.68
C ALA A 278 -6.36 9.97 5.70
N ALA A 279 -6.84 11.18 5.33
CA ALA A 279 -6.90 12.31 6.24
C ALA A 279 -7.75 12.03 7.49
N GLU A 280 -8.95 11.45 7.31
CA GLU A 280 -9.83 11.09 8.43
C GLU A 280 -9.17 10.07 9.37
N ARG A 281 -8.54 9.03 8.80
CA ARG A 281 -7.84 7.98 9.56
C ARG A 281 -6.67 8.54 10.37
N ILE A 282 -5.78 9.28 9.72
CA ILE A 282 -4.63 9.91 10.38
C ILE A 282 -5.08 10.83 11.53
N ARG A 283 -6.09 11.68 11.27
CA ARG A 283 -6.63 12.59 12.29
C ARG A 283 -7.18 11.83 13.49
N LYS A 284 -7.98 10.78 13.26
CA LYS A 284 -8.58 9.97 14.34
C LYS A 284 -7.53 9.20 15.12
N ALA A 285 -6.59 8.55 14.43
CA ALA A 285 -5.54 7.74 15.03
C ALA A 285 -4.67 8.54 16.00
N LEU A 286 -4.34 9.78 15.64
CA LEU A 286 -3.50 10.67 16.44
C LEU A 286 -4.29 11.70 17.27
N ASN A 287 -5.63 11.62 17.28
CA ASN A 287 -6.51 12.57 17.97
C ASN A 287 -6.17 14.05 17.66
N LEU A 288 -5.92 14.36 16.38
CA LEU A 288 -5.57 15.71 15.94
C LEU A 288 -6.79 16.65 15.99
N SER A 289 -6.53 17.94 16.18
CA SER A 289 -7.58 18.97 16.25
C SER A 289 -8.39 19.09 14.95
N THR A 290 -9.63 19.53 15.06
CA THR A 290 -10.53 19.79 13.92
C THR A 290 -10.49 21.28 13.57
N ASP A 291 -9.30 21.77 13.24
CA ASP A 291 -9.04 23.17 12.87
C ASP A 291 -7.92 23.25 11.84
N VAL A 292 -7.52 24.47 11.44
CA VAL A 292 -6.43 24.69 10.48
C VAL A 292 -5.12 24.05 10.93
N LYS A 293 -4.80 24.08 12.23
CA LYS A 293 -3.58 23.48 12.76
C LYS A 293 -3.62 21.96 12.60
N GLY A 294 -4.76 21.34 12.89
CA GLY A 294 -4.97 19.91 12.68
C GLY A 294 -4.90 19.55 11.20
N ALA A 295 -5.45 20.37 10.30
CA ALA A 295 -5.39 20.15 8.87
C ALA A 295 -3.95 20.20 8.31
N LEU A 296 -3.14 21.17 8.77
CA LEU A 296 -1.72 21.23 8.42
C LEU A 296 -0.95 20.02 8.94
N ARG A 297 -1.24 19.58 10.17
CA ARG A 297 -0.61 18.37 10.75
C ARG A 297 -1.02 17.09 10.01
N VAL A 298 -2.27 16.99 9.54
CA VAL A 298 -2.71 15.88 8.70
C VAL A 298 -2.00 15.91 7.35
N LEU A 299 -1.91 17.06 6.68
CA LEU A 299 -1.17 17.22 5.43
C LEU A 299 0.30 16.80 5.60
N GLU A 300 0.96 17.25 6.67
CA GLU A 300 2.33 16.89 7.01
C GLU A 300 2.58 15.38 7.08
N LEU A 301 1.58 14.61 7.55
CA LEU A 301 1.67 13.16 7.75
C LEU A 301 1.02 12.35 6.60
N HIS A 302 0.37 13.03 5.65
CA HIS A 302 -0.36 12.37 4.57
C HIS A 302 0.61 11.72 3.56
N PRO A 303 0.32 10.51 3.04
CA PRO A 303 1.12 9.87 1.97
C PRO A 303 1.23 10.70 0.68
N LEU A 304 0.39 11.72 0.52
CA LEU A 304 0.45 12.66 -0.61
C LEU A 304 1.75 13.47 -0.57
N LEU A 305 2.21 13.80 0.63
CA LEU A 305 3.41 14.59 0.87
C LEU A 305 4.58 13.76 1.40
N ASN A 306 4.42 12.45 1.59
CA ASN A 306 5.45 11.58 2.17
C ASN A 306 5.82 10.41 1.25
N PRO A 307 7.06 9.89 1.34
CA PRO A 307 8.12 10.33 2.26
C PRO A 307 8.76 11.66 1.83
N ALA A 308 9.35 12.38 2.79
CA ALA A 308 9.98 13.69 2.54
C ALA A 308 11.12 13.64 1.52
N ALA A 309 11.84 12.52 1.46
CA ALA A 309 12.89 12.30 0.46
C ALA A 309 12.35 12.28 -0.99
N TYR A 310 11.07 11.94 -1.18
CA TYR A 310 10.43 11.77 -2.49
C TYR A 310 9.51 12.94 -2.88
N VAL A 311 8.80 13.52 -1.90
CA VAL A 311 7.92 14.68 -2.07
C VAL A 311 8.44 15.86 -1.26
N TRP A 312 8.90 16.88 -1.97
CA TRP A 312 9.51 18.07 -1.36
C TRP A 312 8.42 19.09 -1.03
N ALA A 313 8.12 19.18 0.26
CA ALA A 313 7.15 20.11 0.81
C ALA A 313 7.60 20.61 2.18
N ASP A 314 7.56 21.93 2.39
CA ASP A 314 7.80 22.54 3.70
C ASP A 314 6.46 22.88 4.35
N ILE A 315 6.29 22.50 5.62
CA ILE A 315 5.06 22.74 6.37
C ILE A 315 5.32 23.91 7.33
N ASP A 316 4.67 25.03 7.06
CA ASP A 316 4.67 26.22 7.91
C ASP A 316 3.39 26.31 8.74
N PRO A 317 3.34 27.14 9.80
CA PRO A 317 2.17 27.27 10.67
C PRO A 317 0.85 27.67 10.00
N GLY A 318 0.90 28.17 8.75
CA GLY A 318 -0.28 28.58 7.99
C GLY A 318 -0.27 28.14 6.52
N PHE A 319 0.82 27.55 6.03
CA PHE A 319 1.00 27.27 4.61
C PHE A 319 1.77 25.96 4.41
N VAL A 320 1.58 25.34 3.24
CA VAL A 320 2.41 24.25 2.76
C VAL A 320 3.08 24.70 1.48
N HIS A 321 4.41 24.73 1.45
CA HIS A 321 5.19 25.09 0.28
C HIS A 321 5.68 23.83 -0.42
N VAL A 322 4.99 23.43 -1.49
CA VAL A 322 5.39 22.31 -2.35
C VAL A 322 6.36 22.80 -3.42
N ARG A 323 7.39 22.02 -3.71
CA ARG A 323 8.37 22.29 -4.76
C ARG A 323 8.41 21.13 -5.75
N PRO A 324 8.81 21.34 -7.02
CA PRO A 324 9.10 20.24 -7.94
C PRO A 324 10.05 19.23 -7.27
N SER A 325 9.70 17.95 -7.34
CA SER A 325 10.36 16.87 -6.62
C SER A 325 10.40 15.60 -7.48
N PRO A 326 11.13 14.54 -7.05
CA PRO A 326 11.13 13.25 -7.74
C PRO A 326 9.72 12.70 -8.05
N ALA A 327 8.77 12.87 -7.13
CA ALA A 327 7.37 12.49 -7.32
C ALA A 327 6.65 13.21 -8.46
N HIS A 328 7.06 14.43 -8.81
CA HIS A 328 6.51 15.13 -9.98
C HIS A 328 7.06 14.54 -11.28
N GLU A 329 8.32 14.09 -11.27
CA GLU A 329 8.97 13.50 -12.44
C GLU A 329 8.48 12.09 -12.74
N ASP A 330 8.11 11.32 -11.72
CA ASP A 330 7.44 10.02 -11.86
C ASP A 330 5.94 10.15 -12.17
N GLU A 331 5.40 11.37 -12.22
CA GLU A 331 3.95 11.65 -12.29
C GLU A 331 3.10 10.95 -11.19
N ALA A 332 3.66 10.83 -9.98
CA ALA A 332 2.94 10.33 -8.81
C ALA A 332 1.85 11.33 -8.33
N TRP A 333 1.17 11.02 -7.22
CA TRP A 333 -0.03 11.77 -6.78
C TRP A 333 0.12 13.29 -6.74
N ILE A 334 1.23 13.81 -6.24
CA ILE A 334 1.42 15.27 -6.10
C ILE A 334 1.38 15.99 -7.45
N SER A 335 1.73 15.31 -8.55
CA SER A 335 1.67 15.85 -9.92
C SER A 335 0.23 16.14 -10.41
N LEU A 336 -0.78 15.57 -9.74
CA LEU A 336 -2.19 15.78 -10.05
C LEU A 336 -2.78 17.01 -9.35
N VAL A 337 -2.04 17.63 -8.44
CA VAL A 337 -2.47 18.81 -7.69
C VAL A 337 -1.96 20.08 -8.36
N SER A 338 -2.85 21.05 -8.58
CA SER A 338 -2.49 22.36 -9.14
C SER A 338 -3.52 23.42 -8.73
N PRO A 339 -3.29 24.72 -8.99
CA PRO A 339 -4.28 25.77 -8.73
C PRO A 339 -5.66 25.54 -9.38
N VAL A 340 -5.72 24.75 -10.45
CA VAL A 340 -6.97 24.39 -11.15
C VAL A 340 -7.45 22.97 -10.85
N ALA A 341 -6.72 22.22 -10.02
CA ALA A 341 -7.00 20.84 -9.63
C ALA A 341 -6.64 20.64 -8.15
N ASP A 342 -7.39 21.31 -7.27
CA ASP A 342 -7.15 21.37 -5.83
C ASP A 342 -8.06 20.43 -5.01
N LEU A 343 -8.99 19.72 -5.68
CA LEU A 343 -9.95 18.81 -5.05
C LEU A 343 -9.30 17.74 -4.15
N PRO A 344 -8.12 17.16 -4.46
CA PRO A 344 -7.43 16.28 -3.52
C PRO A 344 -7.14 16.94 -2.17
N LEU A 345 -6.64 18.18 -2.18
CA LEU A 345 -6.37 18.94 -0.96
C LEU A 345 -7.66 19.36 -0.28
N GLN A 346 -8.69 19.70 -1.05
CA GLN A 346 -10.01 19.99 -0.50
C GLN A 346 -10.61 18.79 0.24
N ALA A 347 -10.45 17.57 -0.30
CA ALA A 347 -10.89 16.34 0.35
C ALA A 347 -10.16 16.11 1.68
N ILE A 348 -8.85 16.36 1.74
CA ILE A 348 -8.06 16.25 2.97
C ILE A 348 -8.57 17.21 4.05
N VAL A 349 -8.69 18.51 3.72
CA VAL A 349 -9.07 19.50 4.75
C VAL A 349 -10.52 19.33 5.19
N ALA A 350 -11.43 18.93 4.29
CA ALA A 350 -12.83 18.68 4.62
C ALA A 350 -13.01 17.46 5.54
N ALA A 351 -12.12 16.46 5.45
CA ALA A 351 -12.10 15.31 6.37
C ALA A 351 -11.64 15.70 7.79
N VAL A 352 -10.91 16.82 7.94
CA VAL A 352 -10.54 17.39 9.23
C VAL A 352 -11.65 18.24 9.81
N ASP A 353 -12.14 19.21 9.02
CA ASP A 353 -13.30 20.04 9.34
C ASP A 353 -13.99 20.44 8.02
N PRO A 354 -15.29 20.12 7.83
CA PRO A 354 -16.02 20.39 6.60
C PRO A 354 -16.15 21.88 6.26
N HIS A 355 -15.83 22.78 7.17
CA HIS A 355 -15.84 24.23 6.95
C HIS A 355 -14.50 24.79 6.44
N LEU A 356 -13.44 23.98 6.39
CA LEU A 356 -12.14 24.40 5.87
C LEU A 356 -12.10 24.41 4.34
N ARG A 357 -11.31 25.35 3.80
CA ARG A 357 -11.04 25.51 2.37
C ARG A 357 -9.54 25.45 2.14
N ALA A 358 -9.10 24.55 1.27
CA ALA A 358 -7.73 24.53 0.77
C ALA A 358 -7.61 25.49 -0.42
N GLU A 359 -6.63 26.39 -0.44
CA GLU A 359 -6.34 27.24 -1.58
C GLU A 359 -4.94 26.96 -2.11
N VAL A 360 -4.80 26.88 -3.43
CA VAL A 360 -3.54 26.55 -4.10
C VAL A 360 -3.18 27.67 -5.07
N SER A 361 -1.94 28.14 -5.01
CA SER A 361 -1.39 29.17 -5.88
C SER A 361 0.06 28.90 -6.21
N GLY A 362 0.57 29.49 -7.29
CA GLY A 362 1.89 29.22 -7.85
C GLY A 362 1.76 28.49 -9.18
#